data_AF-A0A645CQ09-F1
#
_entry.id   AF-A0A645CQ09-F1
#
_cell.length_a   1.000
_cell.length_b   1.000
_cell.length_c   1.000
_cell.angle_alpha   90.00
_cell.angle_beta   90.00
_cell.angle_gamma   90.00
#
_symmetry.space_group_name_H-M   'P 1'
#
loop_
_entity.id
_entity.type
_entity.pdbx_description
1 polymer ?
#
loop_
_entity_poly.entity_id
_entity_poly.type
_entity_poly.pdbx_seq_one_letter_code
_entity_poly.pdbx_strand_id
1 'polypeptide(L)'
;MQKALDKRVKAVVGALEGTGTALNAEMFSAEFNKQATADQVQQALKQLHSNVGACKLAGRINSPAPNATAYLLDCQKAFVPVEIGVEDKAPNRIQSLFFRASFWRLPG
;
A
#
# COMPACT_ATOMS: atom_id res chain seq x y z
N MET A 1 14.74 5.53 -7.30
CA MET A 1 13.37 5.00 -7.35
C MET A 1 12.96 4.28 -6.06
N GLN A 2 13.76 3.35 -5.53
CA GLN A 2 13.43 2.62 -4.28
C GLN A 2 12.97 3.52 -3.12
N LYS A 3 13.68 4.63 -2.85
CA LYS A 3 13.28 5.59 -1.80
C LYS A 3 11.86 6.16 -2.02
N ALA A 4 11.44 6.34 -3.26
CA ALA A 4 10.08 6.80 -3.57
C ALA A 4 9.05 5.70 -3.29
N LEU A 5 9.32 4.46 -3.69
CA LEU A 5 8.47 3.30 -3.35
C LEU A 5 8.35 3.14 -1.83
N ASP A 6 9.45 3.20 -1.09
CA ASP A 6 9.46 3.11 0.38
C ASP A 6 8.65 4.25 1.00
N LYS A 7 8.79 5.48 0.49
CA LYS A 7 8.03 6.63 0.95
C LYS A 7 6.53 6.43 0.72
N ARG A 8 6.13 5.97 -0.46
CA ARG A 8 4.72 5.78 -0.81
C ARG A 8 4.09 4.63 -0.03
N VAL A 9 4.77 3.49 0.10
CA VAL A 9 4.22 2.37 0.90
C VAL A 9 4.09 2.76 2.37
N LYS A 10 5.03 3.52 2.95
CA LYS A 10 4.93 4.01 4.33
C LYS A 10 3.72 4.92 4.53
N ALA A 11 3.40 5.76 3.55
CA ALA A 11 2.23 6.61 3.62
C ALA A 11 0.92 5.80 3.53
N VAL A 12 0.88 4.78 2.65
CA VAL A 12 -0.27 3.85 2.55
C VAL A 12 -0.46 3.05 3.85
N VAL A 13 0.63 2.53 4.43
CA VAL A 13 0.58 1.80 5.71
C VAL A 13 0.19 2.75 6.86
N GLY A 14 0.70 3.98 6.89
CA GLY A 14 0.27 4.98 7.88
C GLY A 14 -1.22 5.31 7.76
N ALA A 15 -1.77 5.36 6.54
CA ALA A 15 -3.19 5.55 6.32
C ALA A 15 -4.03 4.31 6.69
N LEU A 16 -3.49 3.10 6.51
CA LEU A 16 -4.08 1.83 6.94
C LEU A 16 -4.21 1.77 8.47
N GLU A 17 -3.15 2.13 9.18
CA GLU A 17 -3.10 2.13 10.65
C GLU A 17 -3.77 3.35 11.29
N GLY A 18 -4.17 4.35 10.50
CA GLY A 18 -4.76 5.60 11.00
C GLY A 18 -3.77 6.54 11.70
N THR A 19 -2.46 6.31 11.56
CA THR A 19 -1.39 7.10 12.20
C THR A 19 -0.71 8.10 11.25
N GLY A 20 -1.10 8.11 9.97
CA GLY A 20 -0.52 8.96 8.92
C GLY A 20 -1.44 10.08 8.45
N THR A 21 -0.91 10.92 7.57
CA THR A 21 -1.73 11.88 6.81
C THR A 21 -2.73 11.13 5.94
N ALA A 22 -3.96 11.63 5.89
CA ALA A 22 -4.98 11.11 4.99
C ALA A 22 -4.47 11.10 3.54
N LEU A 23 -4.79 10.03 2.81
CA LEU A 23 -4.45 9.95 1.39
C LEU A 23 -5.23 11.01 0.63
N ASN A 24 -4.59 11.67 -0.33
CA ASN A 24 -5.23 12.67 -1.18
C ASN A 24 -4.94 12.39 -2.65
N ALA A 25 -5.67 13.06 -3.55
CA ALA A 25 -5.58 12.83 -4.99
C ALA A 25 -4.18 13.10 -5.57
N GLU A 26 -3.38 13.97 -4.95
CA GLU A 26 -2.01 14.30 -5.40
C GLU A 26 -1.01 13.16 -5.14
N MET A 27 -1.36 12.23 -4.25
CA MET A 27 -0.55 11.03 -4.01
C MET A 27 -0.65 10.00 -5.12
N PHE A 28 -1.66 10.09 -5.98
CA PHE A 28 -1.97 9.14 -7.05
C PHE A 28 -1.78 9.75 -8.44
N SER A 29 -1.41 8.93 -9.41
CA SER A 29 -1.28 9.36 -10.81
C SER A 29 -2.65 9.72 -11.39
N ALA A 30 -2.66 10.48 -12.48
CA ALA A 30 -3.90 10.79 -13.19
C ALA A 30 -4.61 9.51 -13.66
N GLU A 31 -3.85 8.50 -14.08
CA GLU A 31 -4.39 7.22 -14.55
C GLU A 31 -4.99 6.38 -13.41
N PHE A 32 -4.39 6.43 -12.23
CA PHE A 32 -4.95 5.78 -11.04
C PHE A 32 -6.26 6.44 -10.62
N ASN A 33 -6.29 7.78 -10.61
CA ASN A 33 -7.47 8.56 -10.21
C ASN A 33 -8.67 8.39 -11.15
N LYS A 34 -8.49 7.85 -12.37
CA LYS A 34 -9.60 7.43 -13.24
C LYS A 34 -10.31 6.16 -12.74
N GLN A 35 -9.63 5.35 -11.93
CA GLN A 35 -10.12 4.05 -11.47
C GLN A 35 -10.63 4.10 -10.02
N ALA A 36 -9.95 4.87 -9.16
CA ALA A 36 -10.32 5.00 -7.76
C ALA A 36 -9.98 6.39 -7.22
N THR A 37 -10.86 6.95 -6.40
CA THR A 37 -10.60 8.19 -5.65
C THR A 37 -9.80 7.90 -4.39
N ALA A 38 -9.13 8.92 -3.85
CA ALA A 38 -8.39 8.79 -2.59
C ALA A 38 -9.30 8.34 -1.42
N ASP A 39 -10.56 8.79 -1.40
CA ASP A 39 -11.55 8.39 -0.38
C ASP A 39 -11.92 6.90 -0.51
N GLN A 40 -12.08 6.39 -1.74
CA GLN A 40 -12.35 4.98 -1.99
C GLN A 40 -11.16 4.12 -1.55
N VAL A 41 -9.92 4.57 -1.81
CA VAL A 41 -8.72 3.89 -1.31
C VAL A 41 -8.70 3.91 0.22
N GLN A 42 -8.98 5.05 0.85
CA GLN A 42 -9.01 5.17 2.31
C GLN A 42 -10.06 4.25 2.94
N GLN A 43 -11.24 4.12 2.32
CA GLN A 43 -12.28 3.21 2.74
C GLN A 43 -11.85 1.74 2.59
N ALA A 44 -11.23 1.38 1.47
CA ALA A 44 -10.69 0.04 1.25
C ALA A 44 -9.62 -0.33 2.29
N LEU A 45 -8.74 0.62 2.65
CA LEU A 45 -7.75 0.42 3.72
C LEU A 45 -8.43 0.20 5.07
N LYS A 46 -9.43 1.01 5.43
CA LYS A 46 -10.20 0.82 6.67
C LYS A 46 -10.85 -0.57 6.74
N GLN A 47 -11.42 -1.03 5.63
CA GLN A 47 -12.02 -2.37 5.54
C GLN A 47 -10.97 -3.48 5.63
N LEU A 48 -9.80 -3.29 5.02
CA LEU A 48 -8.69 -4.23 5.18
C LEU A 48 -8.26 -4.30 6.65
N HIS A 49 -8.00 -3.16 7.28
CA HIS A 49 -7.57 -3.08 8.68
C HIS A 49 -8.60 -3.72 9.64
N SER A 50 -9.90 -3.52 9.43
CA SER A 50 -10.93 -4.18 10.26
C SER A 50 -10.90 -5.71 10.13
N ASN A 51 -10.56 -6.22 8.93
CA ASN A 51 -10.46 -7.65 8.66
C ASN A 51 -9.18 -8.27 9.26
N VAL A 52 -8.00 -7.66 9.04
CA VAL A 52 -6.70 -8.26 9.38
C VAL A 52 -6.06 -7.74 10.68
N GLY A 53 -6.60 -6.67 11.26
CA GLY A 53 -6.06 -5.97 12.43
C GLY A 53 -4.85 -5.09 12.10
N ALA A 54 -4.18 -4.63 13.15
CA ALA A 54 -3.00 -3.77 13.04
C ALA A 54 -1.88 -4.44 12.23
N CYS A 55 -1.21 -3.65 11.39
CA CYS A 55 -0.20 -4.08 10.44
C CYS A 55 1.11 -3.31 10.59
N LYS A 56 2.23 -3.99 10.33
CA LYS A 56 3.54 -3.36 10.17
C LYS A 56 4.24 -3.87 8.91
N LEU A 57 5.17 -3.10 8.38
CA LEU A 57 6.01 -3.53 7.27
C LEU A 57 6.96 -4.63 7.75
N ALA A 58 6.82 -5.84 7.21
CA ALA A 58 7.64 -7.01 7.58
C ALA A 58 8.85 -7.19 6.66
N GLY A 59 8.69 -6.85 5.39
CA GLY A 59 9.75 -7.01 4.41
C GLY A 59 9.38 -6.48 3.04
N ARG A 60 10.38 -6.52 2.15
CA ARG A 60 10.26 -6.14 0.74
C ARG A 60 10.71 -7.34 -0.10
N ILE A 61 9.98 -7.60 -1.18
CA ILE A 61 10.38 -8.56 -2.19
C ILE A 61 11.24 -7.83 -3.22
N ASN A 62 12.37 -8.41 -3.58
CA ASN A 62 13.22 -7.87 -4.65
C ASN A 62 12.48 -7.95 -5.99
N SER A 63 12.34 -6.82 -6.67
CA SER A 63 11.69 -6.70 -7.97
C SER A 63 12.71 -6.29 -9.03
N PRO A 64 12.67 -6.86 -10.24
CA PRO A 64 13.47 -6.39 -11.36
C PRO A 64 12.93 -5.08 -11.95
N ALA A 65 11.68 -4.70 -11.66
CA ALA A 65 11.11 -3.45 -12.11
C ALA A 65 11.65 -2.28 -11.26
N PRO A 66 12.21 -1.22 -11.87
CA PRO A 66 12.84 -0.13 -11.11
C PRO A 66 11.83 0.71 -10.33
N ASN A 67 10.58 0.80 -10.82
CA ASN A 67 9.51 1.66 -10.32
C ASN A 67 8.32 0.93 -9.71
N ALA A 68 8.44 -0.38 -9.50
CA ALA A 68 7.41 -1.19 -8.85
C ALA A 68 8.05 -2.29 -8.00
N THR A 69 7.46 -2.55 -6.85
CA THR A 69 7.93 -3.61 -5.94
C THR A 69 6.77 -4.13 -5.10
N ALA A 70 6.98 -5.28 -4.48
CA ALA A 70 6.07 -5.83 -3.49
C ALA A 70 6.65 -5.72 -2.08
N TYR A 71 5.76 -5.54 -1.10
CA TYR A 71 6.04 -5.54 0.33
C TYR A 71 5.16 -6.58 1.01
N LEU A 72 5.64 -7.10 2.14
CA LEU A 72 4.84 -7.95 3.01
C LEU A 72 4.47 -7.16 4.25
N LEU A 73 3.18 -7.06 4.54
CA LEU A 73 2.69 -6.57 5.83
C LEU A 73 2.51 -7.75 6.77
N ASP A 74 3.04 -7.63 7.97
CA ASP A 74 2.75 -8.50 9.10
C ASP A 74 1.61 -7.88 9.89
N CYS A 75 0.42 -8.44 9.74
CA CYS A 75 -0.79 -8.01 10.44
C CYS A 75 -1.18 -9.00 11.53
N GLN A 76 -1.99 -8.52 12.47
CA GLN A 76 -2.42 -9.29 13.65
C GLN A 76 -3.00 -10.67 13.29
N LYS A 77 -3.82 -10.75 12.23
CA LYS A 77 -4.52 -11.98 11.82
C LYS A 77 -3.97 -12.62 10.54
N ALA A 78 -3.12 -11.94 9.78
CA ALA A 78 -2.64 -12.43 8.49
C ALA A 78 -1.33 -11.75 8.05
N PHE A 79 -0.65 -12.34 7.07
CA PHE A 79 0.32 -11.61 6.26
C PHE A 79 -0.35 -11.10 4.98
N VAL A 80 -0.17 -9.82 4.66
CA VAL A 80 -0.82 -9.18 3.50
C VAL A 80 0.25 -8.69 2.52
N PRO A 81 0.36 -9.28 1.32
CA PRO A 81 1.24 -8.76 0.28
C PRO A 81 0.65 -7.50 -0.36
N VAL A 82 1.49 -6.48 -0.49
CA VAL A 82 1.15 -5.21 -1.12
C VAL A 82 2.08 -4.96 -2.29
N GLU A 83 1.53 -4.84 -3.48
CA GLU A 83 2.25 -4.41 -4.68
C GLU A 83 2.01 -2.93 -4.90
N ILE A 84 3.08 -2.18 -5.14
CA ILE A 84 3.01 -0.75 -5.37
C ILE A 84 3.93 -0.36 -6.51
N GLY A 85 3.42 0.48 -7.41
CA GLY A 85 4.15 1.12 -8.48
C GLY A 85 4.04 2.63 -8.38
N VAL A 86 5.10 3.33 -8.80
CA VAL A 86 5.14 4.80 -8.85
C VAL A 86 5.52 5.31 -10.22
N GLU A 87 5.08 6.50 -10.57
CA GLU A 87 5.53 7.20 -11.78
C GLU A 87 7.05 7.42 -11.76
N ASP A 88 7.70 7.37 -12.92
CA ASP A 88 9.15 7.57 -13.00
C ASP A 88 9.59 9.01 -12.71
N LYS A 89 8.69 9.97 -12.99
CA LYS A 89 8.94 11.40 -12.79
C LYS A 89 8.47 11.84 -11.40
N ALA A 90 9.16 12.82 -10.83
CA ALA A 90 8.70 13.48 -9.62
C ALA A 90 7.27 14.04 -9.83
N PRO A 91 6.38 13.93 -8.83
CA PRO A 91 6.67 13.56 -7.44
C PRO A 91 6.60 12.03 -7.17
N ASN A 92 6.69 11.17 -8.18
CA ASN A 92 6.58 9.72 -8.08
C ASN A 92 5.26 9.31 -7.42
N ARG A 93 4.14 9.73 -8.04
CA ARG A 93 2.81 9.41 -7.54
C ARG A 93 2.55 7.93 -7.71
N ILE A 94 1.67 7.38 -6.88
CA ILE A 94 1.26 5.98 -6.94
C ILE A 94 0.49 5.77 -8.25
N GLN A 95 1.01 4.94 -9.13
CA GLN A 95 0.36 4.59 -10.40
C GLN A 95 -0.35 3.23 -10.33
N SER A 96 0.05 2.38 -9.38
CA SER A 96 -0.60 1.11 -9.11
C SER A 96 -0.48 0.78 -7.62
N LEU A 97 -1.55 0.23 -7.05
CA LEU A 97 -1.60 -0.23 -5.67
C LEU A 97 -2.53 -1.44 -5.60
N PHE A 98 -1.98 -2.58 -5.17
CA PHE A 98 -2.74 -3.81 -5.04
C PHE A 98 -2.47 -4.47 -3.70
N PHE A 99 -3.54 -4.86 -3.01
CA PHE A 99 -3.48 -5.77 -1.87
C PHE A 99 -3.83 -7.17 -2.38
N ARG A 100 -2.90 -8.11 -2.28
CA ARG A 100 -3.12 -9.49 -2.70
C ARG A 100 -3.89 -10.27 -1.63
N ALA A 101 -4.31 -11.48 -1.99
CA ALA A 101 -4.90 -12.42 -1.05
C ALA A 101 -4.01 -12.56 0.21
N SER A 102 -4.65 -12.46 1.37
CA SER A 102 -3.95 -12.52 2.65
C SER A 102 -3.66 -13.96 3.05
N PHE A 103 -2.48 -14.20 3.61
CA PHE A 103 -2.12 -15.48 4.22
C PHE A 103 -2.55 -15.46 5.68
N TRP A 104 -3.72 -16.04 5.96
CA TRP A 104 -4.29 -16.07 7.30
C TRP A 104 -3.44 -16.89 8.26
N ARG A 105 -3.26 -16.37 9.47
CA ARG A 105 -2.67 -17.12 10.58
C ARG A 105 -3.68 -18.20 10.99
N LEU A 106 -3.22 -19.43 11.11
CA LEU A 106 -4.06 -20.50 11.63
C LEU A 106 -4.48 -20.16 13.07
N PRO A 107 -5.73 -20.45 13.47
CA PRO A 107 -6.08 -20.43 14.88
C PRO A 107 -5.17 -21.42 15.61
N GLY A 108 -4.46 -20.93 16.63
CA GLY A 108 -3.68 -21.78 17.54
C GLY A 108 -4.56 -22.50 18.53
#